data_AF-A0A6N9BQT3-F1
#
_entry.id   AF-A0A6N9BQT3-F1
#
_cell.length_a   1.000
_cell.length_b   1.000
_cell.length_c   1.000
_cell.angle_alpha   90.00
_cell.angle_beta   90.00
_cell.angle_gamma   90.00
#
_symmetry.space_group_name_H-M   'P 1'
#
loop_
_entity.id
_entity.type
_entity.pdbx_description
1 polymer ?
#
loop_
_entity_poly.entity_id
_entity_poly.type
_entity_poly.pdbx_seq_one_letter_code
_entity_poly.pdbx_strand_id
1 'polypeptide(L)'
;MPFIPHTDADVAEMLAAVGVPDVESLFDEIPPALRSGDFETVADGLAEMEVLRRLGERARQDEAGPCFLGAGSYDHHVPAAVWDIASRGEFMTAYTPYQAEASQGTLQLIYEFQTMMSELTGMDVCNASVYDGGSGLAEAVLMAVRANRRRHRGDHPPVVAVAGNAHPLYVATTRTIVRNQGIEIVTLPHGEDGLVDPDALSGLPAPPTAVVLQQPNFFGL
;
A
#
# COMPACT_ATOMS: atom_id res chain seq x y z
N MET A 1 18.60 -15.98 17.23
CA MET A 1 18.06 -17.28 16.75
C MET A 1 18.59 -17.46 15.33
N PRO A 2 19.19 -18.59 14.96
CA PRO A 2 19.64 -18.77 13.57
C PRO A 2 18.43 -18.67 12.63
N PHE A 3 18.61 -18.02 11.48
CA PHE A 3 17.54 -17.86 10.49
C PHE A 3 17.10 -19.22 9.91
N ILE A 4 18.06 -20.12 9.75
CA ILE A 4 17.82 -21.51 9.36
C ILE A 4 17.60 -22.32 10.65
N PRO A 5 16.44 -22.98 10.82
CA PRO A 5 16.11 -23.67 12.06
C PRO A 5 16.72 -25.07 12.14
N HIS A 6 17.10 -25.65 10.99
CA HIS A 6 17.61 -27.03 10.90
C HIS A 6 19.09 -27.11 11.21
N THR A 7 19.46 -28.06 12.06
CA THR A 7 20.85 -28.46 12.29
C THR A 7 21.33 -29.42 11.20
N ASP A 8 22.64 -29.65 11.12
CA ASP A 8 23.21 -30.63 10.19
C ASP A 8 22.64 -32.05 10.42
N ALA A 9 22.28 -32.38 11.66
CA ALA A 9 21.63 -33.65 11.99
C ALA A 9 20.20 -33.73 11.43
N ASP A 10 19.41 -32.66 11.59
CA ASP A 10 18.06 -32.58 11.01
C ASP A 10 18.13 -32.70 9.48
N VAL A 11 19.09 -32.02 8.85
CA VAL A 11 19.31 -32.09 7.40
C VAL A 11 19.65 -33.51 6.97
N ALA A 12 20.55 -34.19 7.68
CA ALA A 12 20.92 -35.57 7.36
C ALA A 12 19.74 -36.55 7.50
N GLU A 13 18.92 -36.41 8.54
CA GLU A 13 17.71 -37.22 8.73
C GLU A 13 16.69 -36.99 7.60
N MET A 14 16.44 -35.73 7.24
CA MET A 14 15.54 -35.38 6.14
C MET A 14 16.02 -35.93 4.79
N LEU A 15 17.31 -35.81 4.48
CA LEU A 15 17.90 -36.34 3.25
C LEU A 15 17.79 -37.86 3.18
N ALA A 16 18.04 -38.56 4.30
CA ALA A 16 17.87 -40.02 4.38
C ALA A 16 16.41 -40.46 4.19
N ALA A 17 15.44 -39.70 4.72
CA ALA A 17 14.02 -39.97 4.55
C ALA A 17 13.56 -39.78 3.10
N VAL A 18 14.08 -38.76 2.41
CA VAL A 18 13.81 -38.52 0.97
C VAL A 18 14.54 -39.52 0.07
N GLY A 19 15.69 -40.04 0.51
CA GLY A 19 16.50 -41.02 -0.23
C GLY A 19 17.52 -40.39 -1.19
N VAL A 20 17.96 -39.17 -0.91
CA VAL A 20 18.97 -38.43 -1.70
C VAL A 20 20.25 -38.21 -0.89
N PRO A 21 21.43 -38.07 -1.55
CA PRO A 21 22.70 -38.00 -0.84
C PRO A 21 23.03 -36.62 -0.26
N ASP A 22 22.50 -35.54 -0.86
CA ASP A 22 22.81 -34.15 -0.48
C ASP A 22 21.69 -33.19 -0.89
N VAL A 23 21.80 -31.94 -0.44
CA VAL A 23 20.83 -30.86 -0.74
C VAL A 23 20.82 -30.53 -2.23
N GLU A 24 21.97 -30.57 -2.91
CA GLU A 24 22.07 -30.27 -4.35
C GLU A 24 21.25 -31.23 -5.21
N SER A 25 21.17 -32.49 -4.78
CA SER A 25 20.35 -33.52 -5.43
C SER A 25 18.85 -33.22 -5.40
N LEU A 26 18.38 -32.36 -4.50
CA LEU A 26 16.97 -31.92 -4.46
C LEU A 26 16.60 -30.94 -5.58
N PHE A 27 17.60 -30.39 -6.28
CA PHE A 27 17.43 -29.37 -7.33
C PHE A 27 17.86 -29.86 -8.72
N ASP A 28 17.94 -31.19 -8.93
CA ASP A 28 18.34 -31.79 -10.21
C ASP A 28 17.40 -31.45 -11.38
N GLU A 29 16.14 -31.11 -11.09
CA GLU A 29 15.16 -30.65 -12.07
C GLU A 29 15.47 -29.26 -12.67
N ILE A 30 16.30 -28.45 -12.01
CA ILE A 30 16.69 -27.12 -12.52
C ILE A 30 17.76 -27.29 -13.60
N PRO A 31 17.47 -26.98 -14.88
CA PRO A 31 18.44 -27.11 -15.96
C PRO A 31 19.72 -26.32 -15.67
N PRO A 32 20.92 -26.87 -15.93
CA PRO A 32 22.19 -26.18 -15.63
C PRO A 32 22.30 -24.78 -16.25
N ALA A 33 21.70 -24.57 -17.43
CA ALA A 33 21.69 -23.27 -18.11
C ALA A 33 20.85 -22.19 -17.40
N LEU A 34 19.97 -22.57 -16.47
CA LEU A 34 19.15 -21.66 -15.67
C LEU A 34 19.70 -21.45 -14.26
N ARG A 35 20.72 -22.21 -13.84
CA ARG A 35 21.34 -22.04 -12.53
C ARG A 35 22.17 -20.76 -12.53
N SER A 36 21.90 -19.87 -11.58
CA SER A 36 22.77 -18.73 -11.32
C SER A 36 24.10 -19.24 -10.76
N GLY A 37 25.21 -18.65 -11.22
CA GLY A 37 26.52 -18.86 -10.60
C GLY A 37 26.62 -18.13 -9.26
N ASP A 38 27.86 -17.94 -8.81
CA ASP A 38 28.14 -17.24 -7.56
C ASP A 38 27.71 -15.77 -7.61
N PHE A 39 27.33 -15.24 -6.45
CA PHE A 39 27.00 -13.82 -6.32
C PHE A 39 28.28 -12.98 -6.29
N GLU A 40 28.63 -12.32 -7.41
CA GLU A 40 29.83 -11.48 -7.49
C GLU A 40 29.67 -10.11 -6.79
N THR A 41 28.43 -9.66 -6.58
CA THR A 41 28.13 -8.30 -6.10
C THR A 41 27.53 -8.23 -4.70
N VAL A 42 27.38 -9.37 -4.03
CA VAL A 42 26.80 -9.43 -2.68
C VAL A 42 27.95 -9.49 -1.67
N ALA A 43 27.96 -8.56 -0.72
CA ALA A 43 28.96 -8.55 0.34
C ALA A 43 28.77 -9.73 1.30
N ASP A 44 29.85 -10.12 1.97
CA ASP A 44 29.82 -11.15 3.00
C ASP A 44 28.81 -10.83 4.11
N GLY A 45 28.25 -11.90 4.70
CA GLY A 45 27.35 -11.79 5.84
C GLY A 45 28.02 -11.13 7.04
N LEU A 46 27.30 -10.22 7.70
CA LEU A 46 27.73 -9.57 8.94
C LEU A 46 27.03 -10.22 10.13
N ALA A 47 27.68 -10.17 11.30
CA ALA A 47 27.01 -10.55 12.53
C ALA A 47 25.87 -9.57 12.86
N GLU A 48 24.84 -10.04 13.56
CA GLU A 48 23.65 -9.24 13.91
C GLU A 48 24.02 -7.90 14.55
N MET A 49 24.96 -7.92 15.51
CA MET A 49 25.43 -6.71 16.19
C MET A 49 26.12 -5.71 15.26
N GLU A 50 26.84 -6.19 14.24
CA GLU A 50 27.50 -5.35 13.25
C GLU A 50 26.48 -4.70 12.31
N VAL A 51 25.46 -5.45 11.90
CA VAL A 51 24.33 -4.93 11.10
C VAL A 51 23.61 -3.83 11.88
N LEU A 52 23.22 -4.09 13.13
CA LEU A 52 22.52 -3.12 13.96
C LEU A 52 23.34 -1.83 14.17
N ARG A 53 24.65 -1.96 14.46
CA ARG A 53 25.56 -0.81 14.58
C ARG A 53 25.61 0.00 13.28
N ARG A 54 25.78 -0.67 12.14
CA ARG A 54 25.89 -0.03 10.82
C ARG A 54 24.59 0.67 10.42
N LEU A 55 23.44 0.06 10.67
CA LEU A 55 22.14 0.68 10.40
C LEU A 55 21.91 1.88 11.33
N GLY A 56 22.27 1.79 12.60
CA GLY A 56 22.21 2.92 13.54
C GLY A 56 23.13 4.08 13.13
N GLU A 57 24.32 3.80 12.59
CA GLU A 57 25.21 4.82 12.03
C GLU A 57 24.61 5.53 10.81
N ARG A 58 23.92 4.80 9.94
CA ARG A 58 23.24 5.35 8.77
C ARG A 58 22.03 6.20 9.16
N ALA A 59 21.19 5.69 10.06
CA ALA A 59 20.01 6.41 10.53
C ALA A 59 20.37 7.76 11.18
N ARG A 60 21.56 7.89 11.79
CA ARG A 60 22.07 9.16 12.33
C ARG A 60 22.49 10.19 11.27
N GLN A 61 22.54 9.82 10.00
CA GLN A 61 22.82 10.74 8.89
C GLN A 61 21.55 11.48 8.44
N ASP A 62 20.37 10.97 8.80
CA ASP A 62 19.10 11.62 8.49
C ASP A 62 18.90 12.83 9.42
N GLU A 63 18.41 13.93 8.86
CA GLU A 63 18.02 15.11 9.64
C GLU A 63 16.63 14.91 10.23
N ALA A 64 16.52 15.01 11.55
CA ALA A 64 15.25 14.98 12.27
C ALA A 64 14.86 16.39 12.73
N GLY A 65 13.57 16.73 12.61
CA GLY A 65 13.05 18.01 13.05
C GLY A 65 11.55 18.16 12.79
N PRO A 66 10.92 19.23 13.31
CA PRO A 66 9.51 19.49 13.05
C PRO A 66 9.28 19.69 11.55
N CYS A 67 8.30 18.97 10.99
CA CYS A 67 7.93 19.05 9.57
C CYS A 67 6.48 19.53 9.44
N PHE A 68 6.29 20.70 8.83
CA PHE A 68 4.98 21.31 8.58
C PHE A 68 4.60 21.34 7.10
N LEU A 69 5.24 20.50 6.27
CA LEU A 69 4.95 20.43 4.84
C LEU A 69 3.53 19.92 4.53
N GLY A 70 2.93 19.17 5.46
CA GLY A 70 1.59 18.61 5.30
C GLY A 70 1.55 17.60 4.14
N ALA A 71 0.71 17.87 3.13
CA ALA A 71 0.60 17.03 1.93
C ALA A 71 0.32 15.55 2.24
N GLY A 72 -0.67 15.28 3.10
CA GLY A 72 -1.10 13.91 3.42
C GLY A 72 -0.25 13.20 4.48
N SER A 73 0.86 13.78 4.94
CA SER A 73 1.67 13.25 6.04
C SER A 73 1.82 14.29 7.14
N TYR A 74 1.27 13.98 8.32
CA TYR A 74 1.21 14.91 9.44
C TYR A 74 1.84 14.27 10.68
N ASP A 75 2.78 14.98 11.30
CA ASP A 75 3.38 14.55 12.56
C ASP A 75 2.31 14.49 13.65
N HIS A 76 2.31 13.41 14.43
CA HIS A 76 1.31 13.18 15.47
C HIS A 76 1.88 12.32 16.60
N HIS A 77 1.33 12.52 17.80
CA HIS A 77 1.71 11.69 18.95
C HIS A 77 1.20 10.26 18.76
N VAL A 78 2.13 9.31 18.67
CA VAL A 78 1.83 7.87 18.74
C VAL A 78 1.98 7.42 20.20
N PRO A 79 0.89 7.00 20.87
CA PRO A 79 0.98 6.50 22.25
C PRO A 79 1.92 5.30 22.35
N ALA A 80 2.73 5.24 23.42
CA ALA A 80 3.74 4.19 23.61
C ALA A 80 3.15 2.76 23.52
N ALA A 81 1.91 2.58 24.01
CA ALA A 81 1.19 1.31 23.92
C ALA A 81 1.01 0.79 22.48
N VAL A 82 0.97 1.67 21.48
CA VAL A 82 0.86 1.26 20.07
C VAL A 82 2.10 0.48 19.65
N TRP A 83 3.30 0.96 19.99
CA TRP A 83 4.55 0.27 19.67
C TRP A 83 4.72 -1.02 20.46
N ASP A 84 4.29 -1.03 21.72
CA ASP A 84 4.27 -2.25 22.55
C ASP A 84 3.36 -3.34 21.95
N ILE A 85 2.24 -2.96 21.33
CA ILE A 85 1.33 -3.92 20.68
C ILE A 85 1.86 -4.34 19.30
N ALA A 86 2.24 -3.38 18.46
CA ALA A 86 2.65 -3.63 17.09
C ALA A 86 3.93 -4.49 16.98
N SER A 87 4.80 -4.43 17.99
CA SER A 87 6.05 -5.21 18.04
C SER A 87 5.88 -6.64 18.58
N ARG A 88 4.69 -7.01 19.08
CA ARG A 88 4.42 -8.36 19.57
C ARG A 88 4.38 -9.35 18.41
N GLY A 89 5.05 -10.48 18.57
CA GLY A 89 5.17 -11.50 17.52
C GLY A 89 3.82 -11.99 17.01
N GLU A 90 2.85 -12.21 17.90
CA GLU A 90 1.50 -12.64 17.55
C GLU A 90 0.72 -11.68 16.63
N PHE A 91 1.07 -10.39 16.60
CA PHE A 91 0.51 -9.42 15.65
C PHE A 91 1.39 -9.26 14.42
N MET A 92 2.72 -9.26 14.61
CA MET A 92 3.69 -9.00 13.55
C MET A 92 3.87 -10.19 12.58
N THR A 93 3.72 -11.43 13.05
CA THR A 93 4.00 -12.63 12.25
C THR A 93 2.75 -13.35 11.75
N ALA A 94 1.56 -12.98 12.24
CA ALA A 94 0.31 -13.51 11.72
C ALA A 94 0.09 -13.01 10.28
N TYR A 95 -0.45 -13.88 9.42
CA TYR A 95 -0.80 -13.51 8.05
C TYR A 95 -2.31 -13.26 7.91
N THR A 96 -2.81 -13.17 6.69
CA THR A 96 -4.24 -12.99 6.40
C THR A 96 -5.10 -13.98 7.22
N PRO A 97 -6.17 -13.52 7.89
CA PRO A 97 -6.97 -14.32 8.81
C PRO A 97 -7.90 -15.30 8.07
N TYR A 98 -7.34 -16.22 7.27
CA TYR A 98 -8.10 -17.24 6.54
C TYR A 98 -8.79 -18.25 7.46
N GLN A 99 -8.23 -18.49 8.65
CA GLN A 99 -8.81 -19.33 9.70
C GLN A 99 -9.43 -18.41 10.75
N ALA A 100 -10.71 -18.08 10.58
CA ALA A 100 -11.39 -17.05 11.37
C ALA A 100 -11.43 -17.39 12.86
N GLU A 101 -11.64 -18.66 13.20
CA GLU A 101 -11.71 -19.16 14.59
C GLU A 101 -10.38 -18.98 15.33
N ALA A 102 -9.26 -19.06 14.61
CA ALA A 102 -7.91 -18.86 15.14
C ALA A 102 -7.44 -17.40 15.07
N SER A 103 -8.26 -16.48 14.51
CA SER A 103 -7.85 -15.11 14.19
C SER A 103 -8.79 -14.04 14.75
N GLN A 104 -9.62 -14.38 15.74
CA GLN A 104 -10.65 -13.47 16.25
C GLN A 104 -10.10 -12.14 16.80
N GLY A 105 -8.90 -12.12 17.37
CA GLY A 105 -8.27 -10.88 17.83
C GLY A 105 -8.00 -9.88 16.69
N THR A 106 -7.38 -10.35 15.60
CA THR A 106 -7.13 -9.52 14.41
C THR A 106 -8.43 -9.13 13.70
N LEU A 107 -9.41 -10.05 13.62
CA LEU A 107 -10.71 -9.76 13.01
C LEU A 107 -11.50 -8.71 13.81
N GLN A 108 -11.41 -8.75 15.14
CA GLN A 108 -12.01 -7.72 15.99
C GLN A 108 -11.35 -6.35 15.74
N LEU A 109 -10.02 -6.29 15.69
CA LEU A 109 -9.30 -5.04 15.38
C LEU A 109 -9.72 -4.46 14.01
N ILE A 110 -9.86 -5.32 12.99
CA ILE A 110 -10.34 -4.92 11.66
C ILE A 110 -11.78 -4.39 11.75
N TYR A 111 -12.66 -5.06 12.48
CA TYR A 111 -14.03 -4.60 12.68
C TYR A 111 -14.10 -3.24 13.38
N GLU A 112 -13.27 -3.02 14.40
CA GLU A 112 -13.18 -1.74 15.12
C GLU A 112 -12.68 -0.63 14.18
N PHE A 113 -11.66 -0.90 13.36
CA PHE A 113 -11.21 0.03 12.31
C PHE A 113 -12.33 0.38 11.32
N GLN A 114 -13.02 -0.64 10.80
CA GLN A 114 -14.11 -0.43 9.84
C GLN A 114 -15.26 0.39 10.45
N THR A 115 -15.61 0.12 11.70
CA THR A 115 -16.64 0.85 12.44
C THR A 115 -16.23 2.31 12.61
N MET A 116 -15.02 2.56 13.12
CA MET A 116 -14.47 3.90 13.33
C MET A 116 -14.45 4.71 12.02
N MET A 117 -13.98 4.11 10.92
CA MET A 117 -13.91 4.79 9.63
C MET A 117 -15.31 5.05 9.04
N SER A 118 -16.25 4.12 9.21
CA SER A 118 -17.64 4.30 8.75
C SER A 118 -18.32 5.44 9.52
N GLU A 119 -18.14 5.50 10.85
CA GLU A 119 -18.65 6.60 11.68
C GLU A 119 -17.99 7.93 11.35
N LEU A 120 -16.66 7.97 11.16
CA LEU A 120 -15.91 9.19 10.85
C LEU A 120 -16.29 9.77 9.48
N THR A 121 -16.51 8.90 8.48
CA THR A 121 -16.84 9.32 7.11
C THR A 121 -18.34 9.47 6.87
N GLY A 122 -19.19 8.99 7.78
CA GLY A 122 -20.64 8.93 7.60
C GLY A 122 -21.09 7.99 6.48
N MET A 123 -20.28 6.99 6.15
CA MET A 123 -20.57 6.00 5.09
C MET A 123 -21.09 4.69 5.69
N ASP A 124 -21.89 3.94 4.92
CA ASP A 124 -22.51 2.70 5.39
C ASP A 124 -21.50 1.56 5.63
N VAL A 125 -20.39 1.54 4.88
CA VAL A 125 -19.38 0.47 4.94
C VAL A 125 -17.97 1.01 4.70
N CYS A 126 -17.00 0.38 5.36
CA CYS A 126 -15.57 0.55 5.12
C CYS A 126 -14.92 -0.83 4.90
N ASN A 127 -13.89 -0.90 4.04
CA ASN A 127 -13.12 -2.13 3.86
C ASN A 127 -12.01 -2.25 4.94
N ALA A 128 -11.27 -3.36 4.92
CA ALA A 128 -10.13 -3.60 5.82
C ALA A 128 -8.84 -2.96 5.29
N SER A 129 -8.87 -1.64 5.03
CA SER A 129 -7.78 -0.79 4.51
C SER A 129 -7.42 -0.94 3.01
N VAL A 130 -6.57 -0.02 2.55
CA VAL A 130 -5.90 0.01 1.24
C VAL A 130 -4.46 0.49 1.46
N TYR A 131 -3.60 0.41 0.44
CA TYR A 131 -2.16 0.71 0.59
C TYR A 131 -1.85 2.16 0.97
N ASP A 132 -2.45 3.13 0.27
CA ASP A 132 -2.22 4.56 0.50
C ASP A 132 -3.35 5.42 -0.08
N GLY A 133 -3.28 6.74 0.10
CA GLY A 133 -4.31 7.66 -0.40
C GLY A 133 -4.37 7.77 -1.93
N GLY A 134 -3.26 7.55 -2.65
CA GLY A 134 -3.21 7.65 -4.10
C GLY A 134 -3.83 6.43 -4.80
N SER A 135 -3.49 5.24 -4.35
CA SER A 135 -4.10 3.97 -4.75
C SER A 135 -5.56 3.87 -4.29
N GLY A 136 -5.87 4.36 -3.10
CA GLY A 136 -7.25 4.48 -2.61
C GLY A 136 -8.12 5.36 -3.51
N LEU A 137 -7.62 6.52 -3.93
CA LEU A 137 -8.30 7.38 -4.90
C LEU A 137 -8.52 6.67 -6.24
N ALA A 138 -7.52 5.92 -6.71
CA ALA A 138 -7.64 5.15 -7.95
C ALA A 138 -8.74 4.09 -7.86
N GLU A 139 -8.83 3.34 -6.76
CA GLU A 139 -9.89 2.35 -6.56
C GLU A 139 -11.27 2.99 -6.44
N ALA A 140 -11.38 4.16 -5.81
CA ALA A 140 -12.63 4.92 -5.77
C ALA A 140 -13.08 5.34 -7.18
N VAL A 141 -12.15 5.84 -8.01
CA VAL A 141 -12.40 6.15 -9.43
C VAL A 141 -12.88 4.91 -10.19
N LEU A 142 -12.18 3.79 -10.06
CA LEU A 142 -12.55 2.55 -10.73
C LEU A 142 -13.92 2.03 -10.27
N MET A 143 -14.22 2.14 -8.98
CA MET A 143 -15.53 1.80 -8.43
C MET A 143 -16.63 2.66 -9.04
N ALA A 144 -16.44 3.99 -9.10
CA ALA A 144 -17.42 4.91 -9.66
C ALA A 144 -17.69 4.66 -11.16
N VAL A 145 -16.65 4.37 -11.95
CA VAL A 145 -16.79 3.99 -13.36
C VAL A 145 -17.56 2.67 -13.50
N ARG A 146 -17.24 1.66 -12.67
CA ARG A 146 -17.94 0.35 -12.69
C ARG A 146 -19.42 0.49 -12.31
N ALA A 147 -19.75 1.33 -11.34
CA ALA A 147 -21.13 1.59 -10.92
C ALA A 147 -21.95 2.28 -12.04
N ASN A 148 -21.31 3.10 -12.87
CA ASN A 148 -21.96 3.88 -13.94
C ASN A 148 -21.90 3.22 -15.33
N ARG A 149 -21.59 1.91 -15.43
CA ARG A 149 -21.42 1.15 -16.68
C ARG A 149 -22.49 1.36 -17.77
N ARG A 150 -23.74 1.68 -17.41
CA ARG A 150 -24.82 1.96 -18.39
C ARG A 150 -24.58 3.23 -19.21
N ARG A 151 -23.88 4.24 -18.66
CA ARG A 151 -23.51 5.48 -19.37
C ARG A 151 -22.41 5.25 -20.41
N HIS A 152 -21.65 4.14 -20.31
CA HIS A 152 -20.47 3.87 -21.14
C HIS A 152 -20.68 2.77 -22.18
N ARG A 153 -21.94 2.48 -22.54
CA ARG A 153 -22.27 1.58 -23.67
C ARG A 153 -22.16 2.26 -25.04
N GLY A 154 -21.83 3.56 -25.10
CA GLY A 154 -21.55 4.29 -26.34
C GLY A 154 -20.05 4.52 -26.58
N ASP A 155 -19.72 5.30 -27.60
CA ASP A 155 -18.34 5.54 -28.07
C ASP A 155 -17.48 6.48 -27.19
N HIS A 156 -17.98 6.94 -26.04
CA HIS A 156 -17.31 7.92 -25.21
C HIS A 156 -16.62 7.29 -23.99
N PRO A 157 -15.33 7.59 -23.74
CA PRO A 157 -14.63 7.11 -22.56
C PRO A 157 -15.27 7.65 -21.27
N PRO A 158 -15.21 6.90 -20.16
CA PRO A 158 -15.57 7.45 -18.86
C PRO A 158 -14.67 8.62 -18.48
N VAL A 159 -15.28 9.80 -18.31
CA VAL A 159 -14.60 11.01 -17.84
C VAL A 159 -14.75 11.14 -16.33
N VAL A 160 -13.66 11.42 -15.63
CA VAL A 160 -13.61 11.72 -14.20
C VAL A 160 -13.08 13.14 -14.04
N ALA A 161 -13.89 14.01 -13.43
CA ALA A 161 -13.48 15.37 -13.12
C ALA A 161 -12.81 15.41 -11.75
N VAL A 162 -11.61 15.99 -11.65
CA VAL A 162 -10.85 16.11 -10.41
C VAL A 162 -10.63 17.58 -10.13
N ALA A 163 -10.99 18.03 -8.93
CA ALA A 163 -10.70 19.39 -8.49
C ALA A 163 -9.18 19.65 -8.53
N GLY A 164 -8.75 20.74 -9.16
CA GLY A 164 -7.32 21.05 -9.34
C GLY A 164 -6.56 21.36 -8.06
N ASN A 165 -7.27 21.53 -6.94
CA ASN A 165 -6.73 21.69 -5.60
C ASN A 165 -6.64 20.35 -4.83
N ALA A 166 -6.79 19.21 -5.49
CA ALA A 166 -6.53 17.88 -4.90
C ALA A 166 -5.02 17.56 -4.87
N HIS A 167 -4.64 16.61 -4.02
CA HIS A 167 -3.25 16.24 -3.79
C HIS A 167 -2.56 15.78 -5.09
N PRO A 168 -1.52 16.48 -5.58
CA PRO A 168 -0.97 16.25 -6.91
C PRO A 168 -0.40 14.83 -7.08
N LEU A 169 0.26 14.28 -6.05
CA LEU A 169 0.75 12.90 -6.09
C LEU A 169 -0.38 11.86 -6.14
N TYR A 170 -1.50 12.07 -5.43
CA TYR A 170 -2.64 11.14 -5.48
C TYR A 170 -3.26 11.14 -6.87
N VAL A 171 -3.39 12.31 -7.50
CA VAL A 171 -3.89 12.43 -8.87
C VAL A 171 -2.91 11.80 -9.88
N ALA A 172 -1.60 11.98 -9.70
CA ALA A 172 -0.58 11.36 -10.55
C ALA A 172 -0.57 9.83 -10.45
N THR A 173 -0.65 9.28 -9.24
CA THR A 173 -0.80 7.84 -9.00
C THR A 173 -2.09 7.32 -9.64
N THR A 174 -3.20 8.02 -9.44
CA THR A 174 -4.50 7.67 -10.04
C THR A 174 -4.41 7.60 -11.56
N ARG A 175 -3.87 8.64 -12.21
CA ARG A 175 -3.63 8.66 -13.68
C ARG A 175 -2.82 7.46 -14.13
N THR A 176 -1.76 7.12 -13.38
CA THR A 176 -0.89 5.99 -13.71
C THR A 176 -1.62 4.66 -13.64
N ILE A 177 -2.44 4.44 -12.61
CA ILE A 177 -3.21 3.20 -12.43
C ILE A 177 -4.30 3.05 -13.50
N VAL A 178 -4.98 4.14 -13.87
CA VAL A 178 -6.15 4.06 -14.78
C VAL A 178 -5.82 4.24 -16.26
N ARG A 179 -4.60 4.69 -16.63
CA ARG A 179 -4.25 5.07 -18.02
C ARG A 179 -4.56 4.03 -19.09
N ASN A 180 -4.43 2.73 -18.76
CA ASN A 180 -4.64 1.65 -19.72
C ASN A 180 -6.10 1.18 -19.81
N GLN A 181 -7.01 1.86 -19.10
CA GLN A 181 -8.41 1.45 -18.97
C GLN A 181 -9.36 2.37 -19.74
N GLY A 182 -8.83 3.30 -20.54
CA GLY A 182 -9.63 4.25 -21.30
C GLY A 182 -10.41 5.24 -20.42
N ILE A 183 -9.98 5.46 -19.18
CA ILE A 183 -10.57 6.44 -18.27
C ILE A 183 -9.86 7.77 -18.46
N GLU A 184 -10.63 8.81 -18.78
CA GLU A 184 -10.13 10.17 -18.93
C GLU A 184 -10.21 10.91 -17.59
N ILE A 185 -9.10 11.51 -17.15
CA ILE A 185 -9.05 12.33 -15.94
C ILE A 185 -8.88 13.79 -16.36
N VAL A 186 -9.93 14.58 -16.15
CA VAL A 186 -9.94 16.02 -16.42
C VAL A 186 -9.73 16.77 -15.11
N THR A 187 -8.75 17.66 -15.06
CA THR A 187 -8.52 18.53 -13.91
C THR A 187 -9.31 19.82 -14.09
N LEU A 188 -10.16 20.14 -13.12
CA LEU A 188 -10.88 21.41 -13.06
C LEU A 188 -9.93 22.50 -12.53
N PRO A 189 -9.90 23.70 -13.12
CA PRO A 189 -9.07 24.80 -12.62
C PRO A 189 -9.55 25.24 -11.24
N HIS A 190 -8.62 25.64 -10.39
CA HIS A 190 -8.91 26.38 -9.17
C HIS A 190 -8.52 27.85 -9.34
N GLY A 191 -9.18 28.75 -8.61
CA GLY A 191 -8.84 30.17 -8.56
C GLY A 191 -7.53 30.44 -7.81
N GLU A 192 -7.11 31.70 -7.81
CA GLU A 192 -5.98 32.18 -6.98
C GLU A 192 -6.27 32.02 -5.48
N ASP A 193 -7.55 31.93 -5.11
CA ASP A 193 -8.03 31.63 -3.76
C ASP A 193 -7.94 30.14 -3.38
N GLY A 194 -7.46 29.28 -4.29
CA GLY A 194 -7.32 27.84 -4.06
C GLY A 194 -8.63 27.05 -4.12
N LEU A 195 -9.76 27.69 -4.45
CA LEU A 195 -11.08 27.06 -4.54
C LEU A 195 -11.42 26.70 -5.98
N VAL A 196 -12.21 25.65 -6.16
CA VAL A 196 -12.74 25.26 -7.48
C VAL A 196 -14.17 25.75 -7.60
N ASP A 197 -14.45 26.51 -8.65
CA ASP A 197 -15.80 26.96 -8.98
C ASP A 197 -16.67 25.75 -9.37
N PRO A 198 -17.78 25.47 -8.69
CA PRO A 198 -18.71 24.42 -9.08
C PRO A 198 -19.20 24.53 -10.53
N ASP A 199 -19.32 25.75 -11.07
CA ASP A 199 -19.76 25.99 -12.45
C ASP A 199 -18.74 25.51 -13.49
N ALA A 200 -17.48 25.22 -13.10
CA ALA A 200 -16.47 24.64 -13.98
C ALA A 200 -16.88 23.28 -14.56
N LEU A 201 -17.79 22.56 -13.91
CA LEU A 201 -18.36 21.30 -14.43
C LEU A 201 -19.19 21.53 -15.71
N SER A 202 -19.83 22.69 -15.85
CA SER A 202 -20.65 23.04 -17.02
C SER A 202 -19.81 23.27 -18.29
N GLY A 203 -18.50 23.51 -18.12
CA GLY A 203 -17.55 23.65 -19.24
C GLY A 203 -17.13 22.32 -19.87
N LEU A 204 -17.50 21.17 -19.27
CA LEU A 204 -17.18 19.85 -19.82
C LEU A 204 -18.11 19.51 -21.00
N PRO A 205 -17.61 18.82 -22.04
CA PRO A 205 -18.41 18.48 -23.23
C PRO A 205 -19.58 17.54 -22.91
N ALA A 206 -19.50 16.81 -21.80
CA ALA A 206 -20.57 15.97 -21.27
C ALA A 206 -20.45 15.87 -19.74
N PRO A 207 -21.54 15.53 -19.03
CA PRO A 207 -21.50 15.30 -17.59
C PRO A 207 -20.48 14.21 -17.22
N PRO A 208 -19.59 14.43 -16.24
CA PRO A 208 -18.60 13.43 -15.87
C PRO A 208 -19.26 12.22 -15.20
N THR A 209 -18.55 11.10 -15.25
CA THR A 209 -18.89 9.84 -14.57
C THR A 209 -18.82 9.99 -13.05
N ALA A 210 -17.81 10.72 -12.59
CA ALA A 210 -17.51 10.96 -11.19
C ALA A 210 -16.80 12.30 -11.02
N VAL A 211 -16.94 12.88 -9.83
CA VAL A 211 -16.23 14.08 -9.41
C VAL A 211 -15.39 13.74 -8.18
N VAL A 212 -14.13 14.13 -8.17
CA VAL A 212 -13.20 13.95 -7.05
C VAL A 212 -12.94 15.31 -6.41
N LEU A 213 -13.23 15.39 -5.12
CA LEU A 213 -12.97 16.54 -4.26
C LEU A 213 -12.09 16.07 -3.10
N GLN A 214 -11.22 16.95 -2.60
CA GLN A 214 -10.44 16.71 -1.39
C GLN A 214 -10.89 17.69 -0.31
N GLN A 215 -11.08 17.19 0.92
CA GLN A 215 -11.53 17.98 2.06
C GLN A 215 -10.73 17.64 3.34
N PRO A 216 -10.02 18.61 3.94
CA PRO A 216 -9.62 19.90 3.36
C PRO A 216 -8.82 19.70 2.07
N ASN A 217 -8.81 20.71 1.20
CA ASN A 217 -8.07 20.61 -0.05
C ASN A 217 -6.54 20.60 0.19
N PHE A 218 -5.74 20.45 -0.87
CA PHE A 218 -4.29 20.39 -0.77
C PHE A 218 -3.66 21.63 -0.11
N PHE A 219 -4.33 22.79 -0.20
CA PHE A 219 -3.89 24.05 0.40
C PHE A 219 -4.37 24.24 1.85
N GLY A 220 -5.17 23.30 2.38
CA GLY A 220 -5.72 23.37 3.74
C GLY A 220 -7.00 24.20 3.88
N LEU A 221 -7.69 24.47 2.76
CA LEU A 221 -8.98 25.17 2.72
C LEU A 221 -10.17 24.20 2.76
#